data_AF-A0A1N7FAM3-F1
#
_entry.id   AF-A0A1N7FAM3-F1
#
_cell.length_a   1.000
_cell.length_b   1.000
_cell.length_c   1.000
_cell.angle_alpha   90.00
_cell.angle_beta   90.00
_cell.angle_gamma   90.00
#
_symmetry.space_group_name_H-M   'P 1'
#
loop_
_entity.id
_entity.type
_entity.pdbx_description
1 polymer ?
#
loop_
_entity_poly.entity_id
_entity_poly.type
_entity_poly.pdbx_seq_one_letter_code
_entity_poly.pdbx_strand_id
1 'polypeptide(L)'
;MSTDDHHTLGRRHTGYRLLDHPLVGLERRRTALAFAYLGVLSGLFALSYAGTTVTIGNVALESMSTRFDTITAGLIALATATITVVPFLYAVWNGGPALAMGMPLVPVGFGYLAAGRYVLTVDAVIGLTVGAAACALALFATDVRRAGSLRPWRRVGLDSARLIFVTIATVVAAASVLRFVATTTPRSLEWYAPFGVLWLVPVCVLACYWQATIRTWREPRAADERVES
;
A
#
# COMPACT_ATOMS: atom_id res chain seq x y z
N MET A 1 -13.80 -28.75 49.93
CA MET A 1 -13.52 -27.30 49.93
C MET A 1 -13.26 -26.93 48.49
N SER A 2 -14.26 -26.32 47.86
CA SER A 2 -14.30 -25.96 46.45
C SER A 2 -13.51 -24.68 46.24
N THR A 3 -12.63 -24.65 45.25
CA THR A 3 -12.10 -23.40 44.69
C THR A 3 -12.23 -23.51 43.18
N ASP A 4 -13.23 -22.77 42.67
CA ASP A 4 -13.57 -22.61 41.28
C ASP A 4 -12.41 -22.01 40.49
N ASP A 5 -11.87 -22.79 39.55
CA ASP A 5 -11.03 -22.29 38.47
C ASP A 5 -11.92 -21.50 37.50
N HIS A 6 -11.98 -20.19 37.72
CA HIS A 6 -12.46 -19.25 36.72
C HIS A 6 -11.51 -19.24 35.52
N HIS A 7 -11.73 -20.17 34.58
CA HIS A 7 -11.33 -20.02 33.19
C HIS A 7 -12.04 -18.81 32.60
N THR A 8 -11.44 -17.63 32.81
CA THR A 8 -11.74 -16.45 32.01
C THR A 8 -11.21 -16.72 30.60
N LEU A 9 -12.07 -17.32 29.78
CA LEU A 9 -11.99 -17.28 28.32
C LEU A 9 -12.04 -15.81 27.89
N GLY A 10 -10.88 -15.16 27.98
CA GLY A 10 -10.65 -13.83 27.48
C GLY A 10 -10.91 -13.83 25.99
N ARG A 11 -12.12 -13.43 25.62
CA ARG A 11 -12.54 -13.06 24.27
C ARG A 11 -11.65 -11.92 23.81
N ARG A 12 -10.43 -12.25 23.35
CA ARG A 12 -9.46 -11.29 22.80
C ARG A 12 -10.12 -10.66 21.59
N HIS A 13 -10.52 -9.40 21.74
CA HIS A 13 -10.91 -8.53 20.64
C HIS A 13 -9.80 -8.50 19.58
N THR A 14 -10.00 -9.27 18.51
CA THR A 14 -9.05 -9.51 17.42
C THR A 14 -8.67 -8.22 16.68
N GLY A 15 -9.46 -7.16 16.80
CA GLY A 15 -9.23 -5.87 16.14
C GLY A 15 -8.00 -5.09 16.63
N TYR A 16 -7.53 -5.31 17.86
CA TYR A 16 -6.41 -4.54 18.41
C TYR A 16 -5.04 -4.96 17.87
N ARG A 17 -4.86 -6.21 17.42
CA ARG A 17 -3.57 -6.70 16.89
C ARG A 17 -3.20 -6.17 15.51
N LEU A 18 -4.18 -5.75 14.71
CA LEU A 18 -3.92 -5.32 13.33
C LEU A 18 -3.28 -3.93 13.27
N LEU A 19 -3.69 -3.02 14.17
CA LEU A 19 -3.19 -1.63 14.19
C LEU A 19 -1.73 -1.52 14.67
N ASP A 20 -1.28 -2.52 15.44
CA ASP A 20 0.09 -2.59 15.97
C ASP A 20 1.03 -3.38 15.03
N HIS A 21 0.51 -3.86 13.88
CA HIS A 21 1.30 -4.71 12.99
C HIS A 21 2.34 -3.89 12.22
N PRO A 22 3.63 -4.33 12.21
CA PRO A 22 4.73 -3.59 11.59
C PRO A 22 4.58 -3.33 10.09
N LEU A 23 3.76 -4.15 9.41
CA LEU A 23 3.43 -3.97 7.99
C LEU A 23 2.41 -2.85 7.74
N VAL A 24 1.59 -2.53 8.74
CA VAL A 24 0.51 -1.56 8.60
C VAL A 24 1.00 -0.19 9.01
N GLY A 25 1.85 -0.07 10.05
CA GLY A 25 2.47 1.19 10.45
C GLY A 25 3.26 1.06 11.74
N LEU A 26 4.07 2.07 12.07
CA LEU A 26 4.84 2.11 13.31
C LEU A 26 4.05 2.70 14.48
N GLU A 27 3.26 3.75 14.22
CA GLU A 27 2.47 4.43 15.23
C GLU A 27 0.98 4.11 15.07
N ARG A 28 0.40 3.49 16.09
CA ARG A 28 -1.02 3.10 16.13
C ARG A 28 -1.98 4.25 15.79
N ARG A 29 -1.73 5.45 16.31
CA ARG A 29 -2.58 6.62 16.06
C ARG A 29 -2.58 7.03 14.58
N ARG A 30 -1.41 7.02 13.94
CA ARG A 30 -1.26 7.33 12.50
C ARG A 30 -1.90 6.24 11.63
N THR A 31 -1.74 4.98 12.03
CA THR A 31 -2.41 3.85 11.38
C THR A 31 -3.93 3.97 11.46
N ALA A 32 -4.47 4.31 12.63
CA ALA A 32 -5.90 4.51 12.82
C ALA A 32 -6.44 5.67 11.97
N LEU A 33 -5.69 6.79 11.87
CA LEU A 33 -6.05 7.90 10.99
C LEU A 33 -6.08 7.49 9.52
N ALA A 34 -5.12 6.67 9.07
CA ALA A 34 -5.10 6.16 7.71
C ALA A 34 -6.31 5.25 7.41
N PHE A 35 -6.69 4.37 8.34
CA PHE A 35 -7.91 3.56 8.18
C PHE A 35 -9.18 4.41 8.23
N ALA A 36 -9.25 5.41 9.12
CA ALA A 36 -10.39 6.32 9.19
C ALA A 36 -10.53 7.10 7.87
N TYR A 37 -9.42 7.60 7.32
CA TYR A 37 -9.36 8.24 6.01
C TYR A 37 -9.89 7.32 4.90
N LEU A 38 -9.39 6.08 4.82
CA LEU A 38 -9.85 5.11 3.83
C LEU A 38 -11.33 4.74 4.02
N GLY A 39 -11.81 4.68 5.27
CA GLY A 39 -13.22 4.44 5.59
C GLY A 39 -14.12 5.59 5.12
N VAL A 40 -13.72 6.84 5.37
CA VAL A 40 -14.42 8.04 4.88
C VAL A 40 -14.42 8.06 3.35
N LEU A 41 -13.28 7.81 2.72
CA LEU A 41 -13.16 7.73 1.26
C LEU A 41 -14.11 6.67 0.69
N SER A 42 -14.12 5.47 1.28
CA SER A 42 -15.00 4.37 0.88
C SER A 42 -16.47 4.73 1.03
N GLY A 43 -16.84 5.36 2.14
CA GLY A 43 -18.21 5.82 2.39
C GLY A 43 -18.66 6.89 1.39
N LEU A 44 -17.77 7.83 1.05
CA LEU A 44 -18.04 8.84 0.02
C LEU A 44 -18.25 8.21 -1.36
N PHE A 45 -17.42 7.22 -1.74
CA PHE A 45 -17.61 6.48 -2.99
C PHE A 45 -18.92 5.70 -3.01
N ALA A 46 -19.25 4.99 -1.92
CA ALA A 46 -20.50 4.25 -1.81
C ALA A 46 -21.73 5.17 -1.88
N LEU A 47 -21.68 6.31 -1.20
CA LEU A 47 -22.76 7.31 -1.24
C LEU A 47 -22.91 7.93 -2.63
N SER A 48 -21.79 8.26 -3.29
CA SER A 48 -21.79 8.78 -4.65
C SER A 48 -22.40 7.78 -5.63
N TYR A 49 -22.02 6.50 -5.52
CA TYR A 49 -22.57 5.44 -6.36
C TYR A 49 -24.06 5.23 -6.09
N ALA A 50 -24.48 5.15 -4.82
CA ALA A 50 -25.89 5.06 -4.45
C ALA A 50 -26.70 6.22 -5.05
N GLY A 51 -26.19 7.44 -4.96
CA GLY A 51 -26.81 8.63 -5.54
C GLY A 51 -27.01 8.53 -7.07
N THR A 52 -26.07 7.91 -7.79
CA THR A 52 -26.22 7.69 -9.25
C THR A 52 -27.21 6.59 -9.62
N THR A 53 -27.57 5.70 -8.69
CA THR A 53 -28.51 4.59 -8.93
C THR A 53 -29.95 4.90 -8.50
N VAL A 54 -30.19 6.00 -7.79
CA VAL A 54 -31.53 6.38 -7.34
C VAL A 54 -32.30 7.05 -8.47
N THR A 55 -33.34 6.37 -8.95
CA THR A 55 -34.32 6.92 -9.91
C THR A 55 -35.55 7.43 -9.15
N ILE A 56 -35.98 8.67 -9.39
CA ILE A 56 -37.28 9.18 -8.91
C ILE A 56 -38.22 9.20 -10.12
N GLY A 57 -39.25 8.33 -10.12
CA GLY A 57 -40.24 8.27 -11.20
C GLY A 57 -39.73 7.67 -12.52
N ASN A 58 -38.86 6.65 -12.48
CA ASN A 58 -38.23 6.01 -13.66
C ASN A 58 -37.36 6.93 -14.54
N VAL A 59 -37.11 8.16 -14.10
CA VAL A 59 -36.11 9.04 -14.68
C VAL A 59 -34.91 9.01 -13.73
N ALA A 60 -33.75 8.62 -14.23
CA ALA A 60 -32.50 8.82 -13.49
C ALA A 60 -32.39 10.32 -13.23
N LEU A 61 -32.13 10.74 -11.98
CA LEU A 61 -31.91 12.16 -11.70
C LEU A 61 -30.85 12.66 -12.66
N GLU A 62 -31.25 13.53 -13.60
CA GLU A 62 -30.33 14.09 -14.56
C GLU A 62 -29.20 14.77 -13.79
N SER A 63 -27.98 14.34 -14.09
CA SER A 63 -26.69 14.82 -13.59
C SER A 63 -26.40 16.29 -13.90
N MET A 64 -27.41 17.11 -14.24
CA MET A 64 -27.29 18.48 -14.75
C MET A 64 -27.29 19.58 -13.67
N SER A 65 -26.88 19.28 -12.42
CA SER A 65 -26.66 20.34 -11.44
C SER A 65 -25.17 20.62 -11.26
N THR A 66 -24.78 21.89 -11.34
CA THR A 66 -23.40 22.36 -11.11
C THR A 66 -22.82 21.88 -9.76
N ARG A 67 -23.70 21.63 -8.78
CA ARG A 67 -23.31 21.09 -7.47
C ARG A 67 -22.89 19.62 -7.55
N PHE A 68 -23.57 18.81 -8.36
CA PHE A 68 -23.20 17.41 -8.60
C PHE A 68 -21.86 17.32 -9.34
N ASP A 69 -21.63 18.19 -10.33
CA ASP A 69 -20.33 18.29 -11.02
C ASP A 69 -19.20 18.66 -10.06
N THR A 70 -19.45 19.60 -9.14
CA THR A 70 -18.46 20.01 -8.14
C THR A 70 -18.11 18.88 -7.17
N ILE A 71 -19.12 18.14 -6.69
CA ILE A 71 -18.91 16.97 -5.80
C ILE A 71 -18.14 15.88 -6.53
N THR A 72 -18.50 15.60 -7.78
CA THR A 72 -17.84 14.58 -8.60
C THR A 72 -16.39 14.96 -8.89
N ALA A 73 -16.11 16.21 -9.25
CA ALA A 73 -14.76 16.72 -9.43
C ALA A 73 -13.93 16.61 -8.14
N GLY A 74 -14.53 16.92 -6.98
CA GLY A 74 -13.89 16.75 -5.67
C GLY A 74 -13.53 15.30 -5.37
N LEU A 75 -14.43 14.35 -5.66
CA LEU A 75 -14.17 12.92 -5.48
C LEU A 75 -13.09 12.40 -6.43
N ILE A 76 -13.10 12.86 -7.68
CA ILE A 76 -12.04 12.53 -8.65
C ILE A 76 -10.69 13.06 -8.13
N ALA A 77 -10.62 14.34 -7.72
CA ALA A 77 -9.39 14.92 -7.19
C ALA A 77 -8.88 14.16 -5.95
N LEU A 78 -9.79 13.78 -5.04
CA LEU A 78 -9.45 13.00 -3.86
C LEU A 78 -8.96 11.59 -4.23
N ALA A 79 -9.60 10.93 -5.19
CA ALA A 79 -9.19 9.63 -5.70
C ALA A 79 -7.82 9.70 -6.37
N THR A 80 -7.59 10.71 -7.22
CA THR A 80 -6.29 10.97 -7.86
C THR A 80 -5.21 11.20 -6.80
N ALA A 81 -5.48 12.00 -5.77
CA ALA A 81 -4.54 12.21 -4.66
C ALA A 81 -4.29 10.90 -3.88
N THR A 82 -5.31 10.08 -3.67
CA THR A 82 -5.20 8.76 -3.01
C THR A 82 -4.35 7.80 -3.84
N ILE A 83 -4.46 7.84 -5.16
CA ILE A 83 -3.70 6.99 -6.06
C ILE A 83 -2.24 7.46 -6.14
N THR A 84 -1.98 8.77 -6.15
CA THR A 84 -0.67 9.31 -6.58
C THR A 84 0.18 9.92 -5.47
N VAL A 85 -0.42 10.48 -4.41
CA VAL A 85 0.30 11.30 -3.41
C VAL A 85 0.22 10.69 -2.01
N VAL A 86 -1.00 10.38 -1.54
CA VAL A 86 -1.25 9.87 -0.18
C VAL A 86 -0.42 8.63 0.19
N PRO A 87 -0.18 7.65 -0.71
CA PRO A 87 0.61 6.46 -0.39
C PRO A 87 2.05 6.82 0.00
N PHE A 88 2.66 7.78 -0.69
CA PHE A 88 4.01 8.25 -0.39
C PHE A 88 4.06 9.06 0.90
N LEU A 89 3.07 9.93 1.14
CA LEU A 89 2.95 10.64 2.41
C LEU A 89 2.84 9.66 3.57
N TYR A 90 2.01 8.63 3.44
CA TYR A 90 1.87 7.60 4.46
C TYR A 90 3.15 6.79 4.65
N ALA A 91 3.82 6.40 3.57
CA ALA A 91 5.09 5.68 3.60
C ALA A 91 6.16 6.45 4.38
N VAL A 92 6.32 7.74 4.08
CA VAL A 92 7.28 8.61 4.78
C VAL A 92 6.82 8.90 6.20
N TRP A 93 5.52 9.08 6.46
CA TRP A 93 5.04 9.49 7.77
C TRP A 93 4.93 8.34 8.78
N ASN A 94 4.48 7.15 8.39
CA ASN A 94 4.20 6.04 9.31
C ASN A 94 4.91 4.72 8.94
N GLY A 95 5.39 4.57 7.70
CA GLY A 95 6.30 3.48 7.35
C GLY A 95 5.69 2.09 7.19
N GLY A 96 4.36 1.97 7.06
CA GLY A 96 3.68 0.70 6.87
C GLY A 96 3.63 0.25 5.41
N PRO A 97 4.44 -0.73 4.97
CA PRO A 97 4.55 -1.10 3.56
C PRO A 97 3.26 -1.69 2.99
N ALA A 98 2.53 -2.50 3.76
CA ALA A 98 1.29 -3.12 3.30
C ALA A 98 0.17 -2.09 3.12
N LEU A 99 0.04 -1.15 4.05
CA LEU A 99 -0.99 -0.12 3.92
C LEU A 99 -0.64 0.88 2.82
N ALA A 100 0.64 1.26 2.67
CA ALA A 100 1.11 2.08 1.56
C ALA A 100 0.86 1.41 0.19
N MET A 101 1.06 0.09 0.08
CA MET A 101 0.72 -0.69 -1.12
C MET A 101 -0.79 -0.70 -1.40
N GLY A 102 -1.61 -0.83 -0.36
CA GLY A 102 -3.06 -0.98 -0.49
C GLY A 102 -3.80 0.33 -0.79
N MET A 103 -3.34 1.46 -0.24
CA MET A 103 -3.99 2.78 -0.40
C MET A 103 -4.38 3.13 -1.84
N PRO A 104 -3.48 3.07 -2.85
CA PRO A 104 -3.84 3.46 -4.22
C PRO A 104 -4.80 2.46 -4.88
N LEU A 105 -4.91 1.23 -4.37
CA LEU A 105 -5.78 0.19 -4.92
C LEU A 105 -7.23 0.33 -4.46
N VAL A 106 -7.49 1.05 -3.37
CA VAL A 106 -8.85 1.28 -2.84
C VAL A 106 -9.76 1.98 -3.86
N PRO A 107 -9.43 3.19 -4.36
CA PRO A 107 -10.29 3.85 -5.35
C PRO A 107 -10.40 3.07 -6.67
N VAL A 108 -9.34 2.39 -7.10
CA VAL A 108 -9.36 1.53 -8.29
C VAL A 108 -10.33 0.36 -8.11
N GLY A 109 -10.32 -0.29 -6.94
CA GLY A 109 -11.23 -1.38 -6.61
C GLY A 109 -12.69 -0.93 -6.63
N PHE A 110 -13.00 0.26 -6.10
CA PHE A 110 -14.34 0.83 -6.20
C PHE A 110 -14.74 1.12 -7.65
N GLY A 111 -13.82 1.64 -8.47
CA GLY A 111 -14.06 1.84 -9.90
C GLY A 111 -14.41 0.54 -10.63
N TYR A 112 -13.71 -0.57 -10.33
CA TYR A 112 -14.02 -1.88 -10.90
C TYR A 112 -15.35 -2.45 -10.46
N LEU A 113 -15.67 -2.34 -9.18
CA LEU A 113 -16.96 -2.76 -8.65
C LEU A 113 -18.11 -1.97 -9.29
N ALA A 114 -17.97 -0.65 -9.41
CA ALA A 114 -18.97 0.21 -10.03
C ALA A 114 -19.13 -0.05 -11.54
N ALA A 115 -18.04 -0.35 -12.25
CA ALA A 115 -18.07 -0.63 -13.69
C ALA A 115 -18.46 -2.07 -14.03
N GLY A 116 -18.55 -2.97 -13.05
CA GLY A 116 -18.76 -4.41 -13.27
C GLY A 116 -17.65 -5.08 -14.09
N ARG A 117 -16.45 -4.50 -14.12
CA ARG A 117 -15.32 -4.96 -14.95
C ARG A 117 -14.17 -5.43 -14.08
N TYR A 118 -13.62 -6.60 -14.39
CA TYR A 118 -12.47 -7.21 -13.70
C TYR A 118 -11.20 -7.22 -14.56
N VAL A 119 -11.10 -6.31 -15.54
CA VAL A 119 -9.96 -6.23 -16.45
C VAL A 119 -8.94 -5.23 -15.89
N LEU A 120 -7.65 -5.56 -15.99
CA LEU A 120 -6.56 -4.68 -15.60
C LEU A 120 -6.54 -3.45 -16.54
N THR A 121 -7.03 -2.32 -16.04
CA THR A 121 -7.05 -1.03 -16.74
C THR A 121 -5.81 -0.21 -16.38
N VAL A 122 -5.59 0.89 -17.11
CA VAL A 122 -4.52 1.86 -16.86
C VAL A 122 -4.46 2.26 -15.39
N ASP A 123 -5.61 2.53 -14.76
CA ASP A 123 -5.68 2.96 -13.35
C ASP A 123 -5.17 1.91 -12.36
N ALA A 124 -5.41 0.61 -12.59
CA ALA A 124 -4.84 -0.44 -11.74
C ALA A 124 -3.34 -0.57 -11.90
N VAL A 125 -2.83 -0.43 -13.13
CA VAL A 125 -1.38 -0.49 -13.40
C VAL A 125 -0.69 0.70 -12.74
N ILE A 126 -1.27 1.89 -12.81
CA ILE A 126 -0.81 3.07 -12.08
C ILE A 126 -0.85 2.81 -10.58
N GLY A 127 -1.99 2.33 -10.05
CA GLY A 127 -2.15 2.05 -8.63
C GLY A 127 -1.15 1.01 -8.10
N LEU A 128 -0.88 -0.06 -8.86
CA LEU A 128 0.13 -1.07 -8.54
C LEU A 128 1.54 -0.50 -8.58
N THR A 129 1.85 0.34 -9.57
CA THR A 129 3.18 0.96 -9.70
C THR A 129 3.44 1.93 -8.56
N VAL A 130 2.47 2.82 -8.27
CA VAL A 130 2.56 3.75 -7.13
C VAL A 130 2.59 2.98 -5.81
N GLY A 131 1.75 1.97 -5.65
CA GLY A 131 1.70 1.13 -4.46
C GLY A 131 3.04 0.44 -4.20
N ALA A 132 3.66 -0.16 -5.23
CA ALA A 132 4.96 -0.81 -5.11
C ALA A 132 6.06 0.18 -4.72
N ALA A 133 6.07 1.37 -5.34
CA ALA A 133 7.03 2.42 -5.00
C ALA A 133 6.85 2.94 -3.58
N ALA A 134 5.61 3.21 -3.15
CA ALA A 134 5.30 3.65 -1.79
C ALA A 134 5.61 2.56 -0.75
N CYS A 135 5.34 1.29 -1.07
CA CYS A 135 5.67 0.12 -0.24
C CYS A 135 7.18 0.02 0.02
N ALA A 136 7.99 0.13 -1.04
CA ALA A 136 9.45 0.14 -0.91
C ALA A 136 9.97 1.38 -0.17
N LEU A 137 9.39 2.55 -0.44
CA LEU A 137 9.74 3.78 0.29
C LEU A 137 9.41 3.66 1.78
N ALA A 138 8.30 3.00 2.14
CA ALA A 138 7.89 2.81 3.53
C ALA A 138 8.91 1.99 4.33
N LEU A 139 9.47 0.93 3.70
CA LEU A 139 10.58 0.16 4.25
C LEU A 139 11.80 1.05 4.47
N PHE A 140 12.26 1.74 3.42
CA PHE A 140 13.45 2.58 3.48
C PHE A 140 13.32 3.70 4.51
N ALA A 141 12.21 4.46 4.48
CA ALA A 141 11.98 5.57 5.39
C ALA A 141 11.90 5.12 6.85
N THR A 142 11.32 3.94 7.11
CA THR A 142 11.30 3.35 8.45
C THR A 142 12.70 3.05 8.96
N ASP A 143 13.53 2.41 8.14
CA ASP A 143 14.85 2.02 8.60
C ASP A 143 15.80 3.21 8.67
N VAL A 144 15.66 4.22 7.81
CA VAL A 144 16.38 5.50 7.94
C VAL A 144 16.09 6.16 9.28
N ARG A 145 14.81 6.20 9.70
CA ARG A 145 14.43 6.73 11.02
C ARG A 145 15.01 5.93 12.17
N ARG A 146 15.00 4.59 12.06
CA ARG A 146 15.56 3.70 13.09
C ARG A 146 17.09 3.79 13.18
N ALA A 147 17.76 3.91 12.03
CA ALA A 147 19.22 3.94 11.93
C ALA A 147 19.83 5.32 12.18
N GLY A 148 19.03 6.39 12.05
CA GLY A 148 19.52 7.77 12.01
C GLY A 148 20.51 8.01 10.86
N SER A 149 20.36 7.30 9.74
CA SER A 149 21.33 7.27 8.63
C SER A 149 20.67 6.97 7.29
N LEU A 150 21.17 7.60 6.22
CA LEU A 150 20.78 7.31 4.83
C LEU A 150 21.30 5.96 4.30
N ARG A 151 22.14 5.27 5.09
CA ARG A 151 22.60 3.91 4.81
C ARG A 151 22.07 2.96 5.90
N PRO A 152 20.75 2.80 6.02
CA PRO A 152 20.14 2.07 7.15
C PRO A 152 20.58 0.61 7.22
N TRP A 153 20.79 -0.02 6.07
CA TRP A 153 21.24 -1.41 5.93
C TRP A 153 22.63 -1.71 6.52
N ARG A 154 23.39 -0.69 6.95
CA ARG A 154 24.68 -0.89 7.66
C ARG A 154 24.55 -0.87 9.18
N ARG A 155 23.44 -0.39 9.73
CA ARG A 155 23.31 -0.07 11.16
C ARG A 155 22.15 -0.79 11.84
N VAL A 156 21.09 -1.10 11.11
CA VAL A 156 19.89 -1.75 11.66
C VAL A 156 19.82 -3.18 11.13
N GLY A 157 19.52 -4.13 12.03
CA GLY A 157 19.23 -5.50 11.64
C GLY A 157 18.06 -5.54 10.66
N LEU A 158 18.26 -6.21 9.53
CA LEU A 158 17.27 -6.30 8.46
C LEU A 158 16.03 -7.08 8.94
N ASP A 159 14.86 -6.45 8.91
CA ASP A 159 13.58 -7.12 9.17
C ASP A 159 13.19 -7.95 7.93
N SER A 160 13.58 -9.23 7.95
CA SER A 160 13.37 -10.17 6.84
C SER A 160 11.90 -10.27 6.41
N ALA A 161 10.95 -10.18 7.34
CA ALA A 161 9.53 -10.29 7.02
C ALA A 161 9.06 -9.11 6.18
N ARG A 162 9.48 -7.88 6.51
CA ARG A 162 9.17 -6.69 5.71
C ARG A 162 9.84 -6.73 4.35
N LEU A 163 11.11 -7.12 4.28
CA LEU A 163 11.83 -7.22 3.02
C LEU A 163 11.17 -8.23 2.07
N ILE A 164 10.80 -9.41 2.56
CA ILE A 164 10.10 -10.44 1.79
C ILE A 164 8.75 -9.91 1.30
N PHE A 165 7.96 -9.28 2.18
CA PHE A 165 6.66 -8.70 1.79
C PHE A 165 6.81 -7.67 0.66
N VAL A 166 7.73 -6.71 0.79
CA VAL A 166 7.97 -5.67 -0.23
C VAL A 166 8.43 -6.32 -1.54
N THR A 167 9.29 -7.34 -1.46
CA THR A 167 9.76 -8.09 -2.64
C THR A 167 8.59 -8.77 -3.35
N ILE A 168 7.76 -9.53 -2.64
CA ILE A 168 6.59 -10.22 -3.20
C ILE A 168 5.62 -9.21 -3.82
N ALA A 169 5.28 -8.14 -3.10
CA ALA A 169 4.37 -7.11 -3.59
C ALA A 169 4.88 -6.45 -4.87
N THR A 170 6.20 -6.15 -4.91
CA THR A 170 6.86 -5.55 -6.09
C THR A 170 6.85 -6.52 -7.28
N VAL A 171 7.13 -7.80 -7.06
CA VAL A 171 7.11 -8.83 -8.13
C VAL A 171 5.70 -9.03 -8.67
N VAL A 172 4.68 -9.10 -7.81
CA VAL A 172 3.27 -9.23 -8.22
C VAL A 172 2.82 -8.00 -9.03
N ALA A 173 3.21 -6.79 -8.59
CA ALA A 173 2.96 -5.56 -9.33
C ALA A 173 3.66 -5.61 -10.70
N ALA A 174 4.94 -5.99 -10.75
CA ALA A 174 5.73 -6.02 -11.98
C ALA A 174 5.15 -7.02 -13.00
N ALA A 175 4.77 -8.22 -12.55
CA ALA A 175 4.12 -9.22 -13.40
C ALA A 175 2.79 -8.71 -13.97
N SER A 176 1.98 -8.03 -13.14
CA SER A 176 0.71 -7.43 -13.56
C SER A 176 0.93 -6.32 -14.60
N VAL A 177 1.90 -5.43 -14.36
CA VAL A 177 2.24 -4.35 -15.30
C VAL A 177 2.80 -4.91 -16.61
N LEU A 178 3.67 -5.92 -16.55
CA LEU A 178 4.24 -6.55 -17.75
C LEU A 178 3.14 -7.18 -18.60
N ARG A 179 2.18 -7.87 -17.98
CA ARG A 179 1.01 -8.41 -18.67
C ARG A 179 0.20 -7.31 -19.35
N PHE A 180 -0.03 -6.19 -18.67
CA PHE A 180 -0.72 -5.05 -19.26
C PHE A 180 0.03 -4.48 -20.46
N VAL A 181 1.34 -4.23 -20.32
CA VAL A 181 2.16 -3.68 -21.41
C VAL A 181 2.16 -4.59 -22.63
N ALA A 182 2.13 -5.91 -22.42
CA ALA A 182 2.11 -6.90 -23.51
C ALA A 182 0.78 -6.98 -24.27
N THR A 183 -0.35 -6.55 -23.67
CA THR A 183 -1.69 -6.75 -24.25
C THR A 183 -2.45 -5.46 -24.56
N THR A 184 -1.93 -4.31 -24.16
CA THR A 184 -2.67 -3.04 -24.23
C THR A 184 -2.42 -2.27 -25.53
N THR A 185 -3.28 -1.31 -25.80
CA THR A 185 -3.14 -0.42 -26.97
C THR A 185 -2.07 0.66 -26.74
N PRO A 186 -1.40 1.17 -27.79
CA PRO A 186 -0.35 2.19 -27.66
C PRO A 186 -0.81 3.44 -26.89
N ARG A 187 -2.05 3.89 -27.14
CA ARG A 187 -2.65 5.03 -26.43
C ARG A 187 -2.67 4.84 -24.91
N SER A 188 -2.90 3.62 -24.44
CA SER A 188 -2.93 3.32 -22.99
C SER A 188 -1.52 3.32 -22.38
N LEU A 189 -0.49 3.02 -23.17
CA LEU A 189 0.91 3.08 -22.74
C LEU A 189 1.39 4.53 -22.56
N GLU A 190 0.95 5.45 -23.43
CA GLU A 190 1.29 6.88 -23.32
C GLU A 190 0.82 7.48 -21.98
N TRP A 191 -0.39 7.12 -21.54
CA TRP A 191 -0.90 7.54 -20.23
C TRP A 191 -0.17 6.91 -19.05
N TYR A 192 0.38 5.70 -19.22
CA TYR A 192 1.15 5.02 -18.18
C TYR A 192 2.60 5.51 -18.09
N ALA A 193 3.20 5.94 -19.21
CA ALA A 193 4.63 6.23 -19.31
C ALA A 193 5.20 7.13 -18.19
N PRO A 194 4.54 8.22 -17.75
CA PRO A 194 5.04 9.05 -16.65
C PRO A 194 5.22 8.29 -15.33
N PHE A 195 4.35 7.31 -15.06
CA PHE A 195 4.39 6.50 -13.83
C PHE A 195 5.46 5.41 -13.90
N GLY A 196 5.93 5.04 -15.09
CA GLY A 196 7.01 4.07 -15.26
C GLY A 196 8.30 4.44 -14.52
N VAL A 197 8.59 5.74 -14.37
CA VAL A 197 9.75 6.26 -13.63
C VAL A 197 9.73 5.83 -12.16
N LEU A 198 8.54 5.61 -11.58
CA LEU A 198 8.41 5.19 -10.18
C LEU A 198 9.01 3.80 -9.91
N TRP A 199 9.21 2.96 -10.94
CA TRP A 199 9.91 1.68 -10.81
C TRP A 199 11.35 1.80 -10.32
N LEU A 200 11.98 2.97 -10.49
CA LEU A 200 13.32 3.22 -9.96
C LEU A 200 13.34 3.08 -8.42
N VAL A 201 12.28 3.48 -7.73
CA VAL A 201 12.22 3.42 -6.26
C VAL A 201 12.28 1.99 -5.73
N PRO A 202 11.36 1.07 -6.07
CA PRO A 202 11.40 -0.29 -5.55
C PRO A 202 12.62 -1.06 -6.06
N VAL A 203 13.08 -0.83 -7.30
CA VAL A 203 14.31 -1.47 -7.83
C VAL A 203 15.52 -1.05 -7.01
N CYS A 204 15.74 0.25 -6.79
CA CYS A 204 16.89 0.73 -6.03
C CYS A 204 16.86 0.27 -4.57
N VAL A 205 15.70 0.35 -3.90
CA VAL A 205 15.55 -0.07 -2.50
C VAL A 205 15.81 -1.57 -2.37
N LEU A 206 15.13 -2.41 -3.16
CA LEU A 206 15.30 -3.86 -3.08
C LEU A 206 16.73 -4.29 -3.43
N ALA A 207 17.34 -3.69 -4.45
CA ALA A 207 18.73 -3.98 -4.81
C ALA A 207 19.69 -3.69 -3.65
N CYS A 208 19.56 -2.53 -3.00
CA CYS A 208 20.41 -2.17 -1.86
C CYS A 208 20.23 -3.13 -0.68
N TYR A 209 18.98 -3.49 -0.35
CA TYR A 209 18.68 -4.36 0.77
C TYR A 209 19.14 -5.80 0.53
N TRP A 210 18.83 -6.38 -0.64
CA TRP A 210 19.28 -7.72 -0.98
C TRP A 210 20.79 -7.82 -1.13
N GLN A 211 21.46 -6.79 -1.66
CA GLN A 211 22.92 -6.73 -1.68
C GLN A 211 23.50 -6.74 -0.26
N ALA A 212 22.90 -6.02 0.69
CA ALA A 212 23.31 -6.03 2.08
C ALA A 212 23.11 -7.42 2.72
N THR A 213 21.95 -8.05 2.52
CA THR A 213 21.66 -9.42 2.99
C THR A 213 22.70 -10.42 2.47
N ILE A 214 22.99 -10.40 1.16
CA ILE A 214 23.96 -11.32 0.55
C ILE A 214 25.37 -11.12 1.11
N ARG A 215 25.77 -9.87 1.40
CA ARG A 215 27.07 -9.58 2.02
C ARG A 215 27.17 -10.17 3.42
N THR A 216 26.12 -10.02 4.24
CA THR A 216 26.10 -10.58 5.59
C THR A 216 26.17 -12.11 5.62
N TRP A 217 25.72 -12.80 4.56
CA TRP A 217 25.84 -14.26 4.46
C TRP A 217 27.24 -14.73 4.04
N ARG A 218 28.02 -13.85 3.40
CA ARG A 218 29.36 -14.17 2.89
C ARG A 218 30.48 -13.92 3.88
N GLU A 219 30.26 -13.10 4.91
CA GLU A 219 31.22 -12.96 6.01
C GLU A 219 31.25 -14.30 6.77
N PRO A 220 32.31 -15.12 6.59
CA PRO A 220 32.36 -16.41 7.21
C PRO A 220 32.49 -16.23 8.72
N ARG A 221 32.00 -17.23 9.43
CA ARG A 221 32.09 -17.51 10.86
C ARG A 221 33.55 -17.66 11.33
N ALA A 222 34.44 -16.74 10.98
CA ALA A 222 35.87 -16.73 11.30
C ALA A 222 36.16 -16.44 12.80
N ALA A 223 35.11 -16.39 13.62
CA ALA A 223 35.19 -16.21 15.06
C ALA A 223 35.03 -17.53 15.85
N ASP A 224 34.54 -18.62 15.24
CA ASP A 224 34.38 -19.91 15.94
C ASP A 224 35.67 -20.76 15.96
N GLU A 225 36.67 -20.50 15.10
CA GLU A 225 37.93 -21.27 15.06
C GLU A 225 39.03 -20.76 16.01
N ARG A 226 38.83 -19.65 16.75
CA ARG A 226 39.84 -19.10 17.68
C ARG A 226 39.62 -19.45 19.15
N VAL A 227 38.59 -20.23 19.47
CA VAL A 227 38.29 -20.66 20.85
C VAL A 227 38.80 -22.08 21.12
N GLU A 228 39.27 -22.80 20.10
CA GLU A 228 39.82 -24.16 20.23
C GLU A 228 41.36 -24.27 20.13
N SER A 229 42.09 -23.15 20.15
CA SER A 229 43.57 -23.16 20.15
C SER A 229 44.17 -22.69 21.48
#